data_AF-A0A418JL70-F1
#
_entry.id   AF-A0A418JL70-F1
#
_cell.length_a   1.000
_cell.length_b   1.000
_cell.length_c   1.000
_cell.angle_alpha   90.00
_cell.angle_beta   90.00
_cell.angle_gamma   90.00
#
_symmetry.space_group_name_H-M   'P 1'
#
loop_
_entity.id
_entity.type
_entity.pdbx_description
1 polymer ?
#
loop_
_entity_poly.entity_id
_entity_poly.type
_entity_poly.pdbx_seq_one_letter_code
_entity_poly.pdbx_strand_id
1 'polypeptide(L)'
;MTEEINHELNAYDILILHMNNKREVGKEITNHHVLIENQINVKRHIDKLIEDDYLFITSNLEITLHYLKVPELKEILRKHKLKLGGNKPELIERIINNIGENSIEAPKVYLSTPKGDR
;
A
#
# COMPACT_ATOMS: atom_id res chain seq x y z
N MET A 1 -3.73 -33.39 -6.75
CA MET A 1 -2.47 -32.95 -6.14
C MET A 1 -1.92 -31.86 -7.02
N THR A 2 -2.28 -30.61 -6.74
CA THR A 2 -1.67 -29.46 -7.39
C THR A 2 -0.33 -29.26 -6.69
N GLU A 3 0.77 -29.35 -7.45
CA GLU A 3 2.11 -29.05 -6.96
C GLU A 3 2.11 -27.59 -6.48
N GLU A 4 2.26 -27.36 -5.18
CA GLU A 4 2.60 -26.03 -4.65
C GLU A 4 4.01 -25.71 -5.15
N ILE A 5 4.09 -24.93 -6.23
CA ILE A 5 5.35 -24.34 -6.68
C ILE A 5 5.76 -23.35 -5.59
N ASN A 6 6.64 -23.78 -4.69
CA ASN A 6 7.21 -22.92 -3.67
C ASN A 6 8.23 -22.00 -4.34
N HIS A 7 7.79 -20.82 -4.79
CA HIS A 7 8.67 -19.82 -5.36
C HIS A 7 9.46 -19.15 -4.24
N GLU A 8 10.66 -19.66 -3.97
CA GLU A 8 11.59 -19.04 -3.04
C GLU A 8 11.83 -17.56 -3.43
N LEU A 9 11.81 -16.67 -2.44
CA LEU A 9 12.07 -15.25 -2.64
C LEU A 9 13.56 -15.04 -2.87
N ASN A 10 13.91 -14.37 -3.97
CA ASN A 10 15.27 -13.89 -4.16
C ASN A 10 15.49 -12.52 -3.48
N ALA A 11 16.73 -12.07 -3.43
CA ALA A 11 17.09 -10.80 -2.79
C ALA A 11 16.35 -9.57 -3.36
N TYR A 12 16.03 -9.58 -4.66
CA TYR A 12 15.27 -8.49 -5.29
C TYR A 12 13.80 -8.52 -4.90
N ASP A 13 13.20 -9.71 -4.79
CA ASP A 13 11.82 -9.85 -4.29
C ASP A 13 11.69 -9.23 -2.89
N ILE A 14 12.63 -9.54 -1.99
CA ILE A 14 12.66 -9.03 -0.61
C ILE A 14 12.87 -7.50 -0.61
N LEU A 15 13.82 -7.01 -1.41
CA LEU A 15 14.08 -5.57 -1.52
C LEU A 15 12.84 -4.81 -2.01
N ILE A 16 12.20 -5.30 -3.07
CA ILE A 16 11.02 -4.68 -3.68
C ILE A 16 9.83 -4.73 -2.73
N LEU A 17 9.63 -5.84 -2.02
CA LEU A 17 8.61 -5.99 -0.99
C LEU A 17 8.76 -4.90 0.07
N HIS A 18 9.95 -4.77 0.67
CA HIS A 18 10.21 -3.81 1.73
C HIS A 18 10.05 -2.36 1.25
N MET A 19 10.56 -2.07 0.04
CA MET A 19 10.51 -0.75 -0.56
C MET A 19 9.10 -0.27 -0.90
N ASN A 20 8.21 -1.19 -1.29
CA ASN A 20 6.87 -0.86 -1.76
C ASN A 20 5.75 -1.13 -0.74
N ASN A 21 6.06 -1.75 0.39
CA ASN A 21 5.12 -1.89 1.50
C ASN A 21 4.61 -0.51 1.95
N LYS A 22 3.29 -0.39 2.13
CA LYS A 22 2.54 0.83 2.50
C LYS A 22 2.59 1.94 1.45
N ARG A 23 3.07 1.68 0.24
CA ARG A 23 3.01 2.64 -0.87
C ARG A 23 1.70 2.56 -1.62
N GLU A 24 1.31 3.68 -2.20
CA GLU A 24 0.19 3.77 -3.12
C GLU A 24 0.51 3.05 -4.44
N VAL A 25 -0.47 2.31 -4.95
CA VAL A 25 -0.43 1.66 -6.27
C VAL A 25 -0.28 2.74 -7.36
N GLY A 26 0.68 2.55 -8.26
CA GLY A 26 1.09 3.53 -9.26
C GLY A 26 2.19 4.50 -8.80
N LYS A 27 2.65 4.41 -7.54
CA LYS A 27 3.76 5.19 -6.98
C LYS A 27 4.89 4.30 -6.46
N GLU A 28 5.10 3.16 -7.10
CA GLU A 28 6.13 2.19 -6.78
C GLU A 28 7.53 2.81 -6.86
N ILE A 29 8.46 2.36 -6.02
CA ILE A 29 9.87 2.68 -6.20
C ILE A 29 10.44 1.76 -7.28
N THR A 30 10.65 2.33 -8.46
CA THR A 30 11.31 1.66 -9.58
C THR A 30 12.73 2.17 -9.84
N ASN A 31 13.06 3.34 -9.30
CA ASN A 31 14.28 4.09 -9.62
C ASN A 31 15.42 3.94 -8.58
N HIS A 32 15.38 2.89 -7.75
CA HIS A 32 16.47 2.64 -6.81
C HIS A 32 17.71 2.17 -7.57
N HIS A 33 18.88 2.68 -7.17
CA HIS A 33 20.15 2.46 -7.87
C HIS A 33 20.40 0.98 -8.19
N VAL A 34 20.29 0.09 -7.19
CA VAL A 34 20.47 -1.36 -7.36
C VAL A 34 19.50 -1.97 -8.37
N LEU A 35 18.25 -1.49 -8.43
CA LEU A 35 17.23 -2.00 -9.36
C LEU A 35 17.54 -1.55 -10.80
N ILE A 36 18.00 -0.30 -10.97
CA ILE A 36 18.38 0.25 -12.27
C ILE A 36 19.62 -0.46 -12.81
N GLU A 37 20.68 -0.58 -12.01
CA GLU A 37 21.95 -1.19 -12.42
C GLU A 37 21.77 -2.65 -12.86
N ASN A 38 20.91 -3.38 -12.16
CA ASN A 38 20.64 -4.79 -12.45
C ASN A 38 19.46 -4.98 -13.42
N GLN A 39 18.93 -3.90 -14.01
CA GLN A 39 17.81 -3.94 -14.99
C GLN A 39 16.59 -4.71 -14.47
N ILE A 40 16.27 -4.54 -13.18
CA ILE A 40 15.24 -5.29 -12.50
C ILE A 40 13.84 -4.81 -12.92
N ASN A 41 13.01 -5.75 -13.36
CA ASN A 41 11.62 -5.46 -13.69
C ASN A 41 10.76 -5.48 -12.43
N VAL A 42 10.68 -4.32 -11.76
CA VAL A 42 9.96 -4.17 -10.48
C VAL A 42 8.51 -4.64 -10.56
N LYS A 43 7.82 -4.35 -11.67
CA LYS A 43 6.42 -4.76 -11.85
C LYS A 43 6.27 -6.27 -11.79
N ARG A 44 7.13 -7.01 -12.50
CA ARG A 44 7.12 -8.48 -12.48
C ARG A 44 7.31 -9.06 -11.08
N HIS A 45 8.19 -8.45 -10.28
CA HIS A 45 8.41 -8.88 -8.89
C HIS A 45 7.21 -8.55 -8.00
N ILE A 46 6.57 -7.38 -8.17
CA ILE A 46 5.32 -7.05 -7.45
C ILE A 46 4.21 -8.02 -7.81
N ASP A 47 4.02 -8.31 -9.10
CA ASP A 47 3.01 -9.27 -9.58
C ASP A 47 3.25 -10.65 -8.94
N LYS A 48 4.49 -11.14 -8.95
CA LYS A 48 4.90 -12.38 -8.26
C LYS A 48 4.59 -12.33 -6.76
N LEU A 49 4.94 -11.26 -6.06
CA LEU A 49 4.70 -11.12 -4.62
C LEU A 49 3.21 -11.15 -4.27
N ILE A 50 2.35 -10.68 -5.18
CA ILE A 50 0.89 -10.75 -5.03
C ILE A 50 0.39 -12.17 -5.30
N GLU A 51 0.85 -12.81 -6.38
CA GLU A 51 0.49 -14.20 -6.71
C GLU A 51 0.89 -15.17 -5.60
N ASP A 52 2.06 -14.96 -4.98
CA ASP A 52 2.64 -15.82 -3.95
C ASP A 52 2.18 -15.45 -2.50
N ASP A 53 1.20 -14.55 -2.36
CA ASP A 53 0.61 -14.11 -1.08
C ASP A 53 1.61 -13.46 -0.10
N TYR A 54 2.63 -12.77 -0.60
CA TYR A 54 3.55 -11.95 0.22
C TYR A 54 3.09 -10.50 0.33
N LEU A 55 2.38 -10.01 -0.68
CA LEU A 55 1.86 -8.65 -0.78
C LEU A 55 0.40 -8.71 -1.23
N PHE A 56 -0.43 -7.80 -0.74
CA PHE A 56 -1.79 -7.64 -1.25
C PHE A 56 -2.12 -6.17 -1.44
N ILE A 57 -3.10 -5.90 -2.31
CA ILE A 57 -3.59 -4.55 -2.56
C ILE A 57 -4.89 -4.37 -1.78
N THR A 58 -4.98 -3.30 -1.00
CA THR A 58 -6.21 -2.95 -0.29
C THR A 58 -6.61 -1.50 -0.52
N SER A 59 -7.92 -1.27 -0.53
CA SER A 59 -8.55 0.04 -0.45
C SER A 59 -9.38 0.20 0.82
N ASN A 60 -9.24 -0.72 1.79
CA ASN A 60 -9.94 -0.62 3.06
C ASN A 60 -9.56 0.69 3.75
N LEU A 61 -10.56 1.54 4.02
CA LEU A 61 -10.34 2.87 4.58
C LEU A 61 -9.68 2.83 5.94
N GLU A 62 -10.08 1.91 6.82
CA GLU A 62 -9.50 1.80 8.16
C GLU A 62 -8.00 1.59 8.07
N ILE A 63 -7.57 0.71 7.16
CA ILE A 63 -6.16 0.38 7.00
C ILE A 63 -5.40 1.49 6.24
N THR A 64 -5.92 1.92 5.08
CA THR A 64 -5.22 2.85 4.18
C THR A 64 -5.04 4.23 4.79
N LEU A 65 -6.04 4.75 5.53
CA LEU A 65 -5.97 6.06 6.15
C LEU A 65 -4.89 6.15 7.23
N HIS A 66 -4.54 5.04 7.88
CA HIS A 66 -3.43 5.01 8.85
C HIS A 66 -2.07 5.25 8.19
N TYR A 67 -1.90 4.99 6.90
CA TYR A 67 -0.64 5.23 6.19
C TYR A 67 -0.53 6.62 5.56
N LEU A 68 -1.65 7.34 5.44
CA LEU A 68 -1.65 8.72 4.96
C LEU A 68 -1.04 9.68 5.99
N LYS A 69 -0.40 10.73 5.49
CA LYS A 69 0.09 11.84 6.30
C LYS A 69 -1.09 12.74 6.69
N VAL A 70 -0.93 13.48 7.80
CA VAL A 70 -1.95 14.43 8.28
C VAL A 70 -2.40 15.44 7.20
N PRO A 71 -1.52 16.01 6.36
CA PRO A 71 -1.96 16.88 5.28
C PRO A 71 -2.89 16.17 4.28
N GLU A 72 -2.58 14.93 3.91
CA GLU A 72 -3.39 14.12 2.97
C GLU A 72 -4.78 13.82 3.54
N LEU A 73 -4.86 13.48 4.83
CA LEU A 73 -6.14 13.30 5.54
C LEU A 73 -6.96 14.60 5.57
N LYS A 74 -6.30 15.75 5.77
CA LYS A 74 -6.97 17.06 5.74
C LYS A 74 -7.46 17.42 4.35
N GLU A 75 -6.76 17.06 3.29
CA GLU A 75 -7.26 17.25 1.92
C GLU A 75 -8.53 16.43 1.66
N ILE A 76 -8.59 15.17 2.11
CA ILE A 76 -9.80 14.35 2.02
C ILE A 76 -10.95 15.05 2.76
N LEU A 77 -10.76 15.41 4.03
CA LEU A 77 -11.79 16.10 4.81
C LEU A 77 -12.23 17.42 4.17
N ARG A 78 -11.30 18.18 3.57
CA ARG A 78 -11.60 19.45 2.88
C ARG A 78 -12.48 19.23 1.66
N LYS A 79 -12.17 18.22 0.82
CA LYS A 79 -12.97 17.85 -0.36
C LYS A 79 -14.41 17.51 0.02
N HIS A 80 -14.61 16.88 1.19
CA HIS A 80 -15.92 16.53 1.73
C HIS A 80 -16.52 17.60 2.66
N LYS A 81 -15.93 18.81 2.73
CA LYS A 81 -16.39 19.94 3.56
C LYS A 81 -16.54 19.60 5.06
N LEU A 82 -15.69 18.72 5.57
CA LEU A 82 -15.64 18.32 6.98
C LEU A 82 -14.63 19.15 7.78
N LYS A 83 -14.78 19.14 9.10
CA LYS A 83 -13.85 19.82 10.02
C LYS A 83 -12.43 19.27 9.85
N LEU A 84 -11.43 20.16 9.82
CA LEU A 84 -10.01 19.80 9.63
C LEU A 84 -9.17 19.78 10.92
N GLY A 85 -9.79 20.10 12.06
CA GLY A 85 -9.14 20.16 13.36
C GLY A 85 -9.10 18.78 14.04
N GLY A 86 -8.00 18.52 14.76
CA GLY A 86 -7.80 17.30 15.52
C GLY A 86 -6.43 16.66 15.31
N ASN A 87 -6.16 15.61 16.07
CA ASN A 87 -5.00 14.74 15.89
C ASN A 87 -5.23 13.72 14.75
N LYS A 88 -4.22 12.95 14.36
CA LYS A 88 -4.32 12.01 13.23
C LYS A 88 -5.46 10.97 13.41
N PRO A 89 -5.58 10.26 14.56
CA PRO A 89 -6.70 9.34 14.80
C PRO A 89 -8.08 10.00 14.65
N GLU A 90 -8.28 11.18 15.23
CA GLU A 90 -9.55 11.91 15.14
C GLU A 90 -9.92 12.28 13.69
N LEU A 91 -8.93 12.60 12.86
CA LEU A 91 -9.16 12.86 11.44
C LEU A 91 -9.59 11.57 10.71
N ILE A 92 -8.97 10.43 11.03
CA ILE A 92 -9.30 9.13 10.43
C ILE A 92 -10.72 8.70 10.82
N GLU A 93 -11.07 8.72 12.10
CA GLU A 93 -12.42 8.40 12.57
C GLU A 93 -13.46 9.30 11.91
N ARG A 94 -13.17 10.60 11.76
CA ARG A 94 -14.09 11.53 11.09
C ARG A 94 -14.31 11.15 9.63
N ILE A 95 -13.25 10.73 8.93
CA ILE A 95 -13.36 10.26 7.55
C ILE A 95 -14.25 9.02 7.49
N ILE A 96 -13.95 8.00 8.29
CA ILE A 96 -14.68 6.72 8.32
C ILE A 96 -16.17 6.93 8.65
N ASN A 97 -16.46 7.76 9.66
CA ASN A 97 -17.83 7.95 10.15
C ASN A 97 -18.71 8.83 9.24
N ASN A 98 -18.11 9.71 8.43
CA ASN A 98 -18.88 10.69 7.65
C ASN A 98 -18.83 10.45 6.15
N ILE A 99 -17.80 9.76 5.66
CA ILE A 99 -17.61 9.52 4.25
C ILE A 99 -17.67 8.01 4.04
N GLY A 100 -18.85 7.53 3.63
CA GLY A 100 -19.04 6.11 3.34
C GLY A 100 -18.03 5.60 2.31
N GLU A 101 -17.69 4.32 2.37
CA GLU A 101 -16.62 3.68 1.59
C GLU A 101 -16.68 3.97 0.08
N ASN A 102 -17.89 4.10 -0.47
CA ASN A 102 -18.12 4.34 -1.90
C ASN A 102 -17.93 5.81 -2.33
N SER A 103 -17.76 6.73 -1.37
CA SER A 103 -17.70 8.17 -1.63
C SER A 103 -16.26 8.71 -1.62
N ILE A 104 -15.29 7.92 -1.17
CA ILE A 104 -13.87 8.27 -1.19
C ILE A 104 -13.20 7.49 -2.30
N GLU A 105 -12.58 8.18 -3.26
CA GLU A 105 -11.50 7.59 -4.05
C GLU A 105 -10.27 7.46 -3.14
N ALA A 106 -10.29 6.47 -2.24
CA ALA A 106 -9.16 6.22 -1.38
C ALA A 106 -8.03 5.58 -2.20
N PRO A 107 -6.78 5.98 -1.96
CA PRO A 107 -5.65 5.40 -2.67
C PRO A 107 -5.56 3.91 -2.34
N LYS A 108 -5.41 3.09 -3.38
CA LYS A 108 -5.06 1.68 -3.21
C LYS A 108 -3.61 1.61 -2.73
N VAL A 109 -3.33 0.79 -1.72
CA VAL A 109 -1.99 0.63 -1.18
C VAL A 109 -1.56 -0.83 -1.19
N TYR A 110 -0.26 -1.05 -1.33
CA TYR A 110 0.38 -2.33 -1.13
C TYR A 110 0.61 -2.58 0.36
N LEU A 111 0.28 -3.77 0.84
CA LEU A 111 0.61 -4.19 2.20
C LEU A 111 1.19 -5.59 2.21
N SER A 112 2.22 -5.77 3.04
CA SER A 112 2.73 -7.10 3.35
C SER A 112 1.67 -7.93 4.06
N THR A 113 1.53 -9.19 3.65
CA THR A 113 0.81 -10.20 4.42
C THR A 113 1.67 -10.63 5.61
N PRO A 114 1.14 -11.41 6.58
CA PRO A 114 1.97 -12.02 7.63
C PRO A 114 3.13 -12.86 7.09
N LYS A 115 3.03 -13.36 5.85
CA LYS A 115 4.08 -14.11 5.15
C LYS A 115 5.20 -13.19 4.66
N GLY A 116 4.85 -11.99 4.19
CA GLY A 116 5.79 -10.98 3.71
C GLY A 116 6.35 -10.02 4.77
N ASP A 117 5.89 -10.11 6.02
CA ASP A 117 6.38 -9.30 7.14
C ASP A 117 7.41 -10.06 8.02
N ARG A 118 7.81 -11.27 7.61
CA ARG A 118 8.75 -12.16 8.31
C ARG A 118 10.19 -11.97 7.88
#